data_AF-A0A849DA49-F1
#
_entry.id   AF-A0A849DA49-F1
#
_cell.length_a   1.000
_cell.length_b   1.000
_cell.length_c   1.000
_cell.angle_alpha   90.00
_cell.angle_beta   90.00
_cell.angle_gamma   90.00
#
_symmetry.space_group_name_H-M   'P 1'
#
loop_
_entity.id
_entity.type
_entity.pdbx_description
1 polymer ?
#
loop_
_entity_poly.entity_id
_entity_poly.type
_entity_poly.pdbx_seq_one_letter_code
_entity_poly.pdbx_strand_id
1 'polypeptide(L)' 'MLYIVPTPIGNLEDITQRGLKTLQEVDLILAEDTRTSKNLLQHFGIDTPLKSHHMHNEHK' A
#
# COMPACT_ATOMS: atom_id res chain seq x y z
N MET A 1 -5.44 0.04 14.29
CA MET A 1 -6.05 -1.16 13.66
C MET A 1 -5.16 -1.58 12.52
N LEU A 2 -4.92 -2.88 12.32
CA LEU A 2 -4.11 -3.37 11.20
C LEU A 2 -5.03 -3.87 10.09
N TYR A 3 -4.75 -3.44 8.86
CA TYR A 3 -5.44 -3.91 7.66
C TYR A 3 -4.46 -4.60 6.74
N ILE A 4 -4.87 -5.73 6.18
CA ILE A 4 -4.14 -6.40 5.10
C ILE A 4 -4.91 -6.14 3.80
N VAL A 5 -4.27 -5.40 2.90
CA VAL A 5 -4.88 -5.00 1.63
C VAL A 5 -4.13 -5.68 0.49
N PRO A 6 -4.76 -6.59 -0.27
CA PRO A 6 -4.14 -7.17 -1.46
C PRO A 6 -4.01 -6.11 -2.55
N THR A 7 -2.86 -6.10 -3.24
CA THR A 7 -2.60 -5.24 -4.39
C THR A 7 -2.76 -6.00 -5.71
N PRO A 8 -3.06 -5.31 -6.82
CA PRO A 8 -3.07 -5.93 -8.14
C PRO A 8 -1.78 -6.69 -8.49
N ILE A 9 -1.93 -7.74 -9.30
CA ILE A 9 -0.81 -8.58 -9.78
C ILE A 9 -0.43 -8.31 -11.24
N GLY A 10 -0.99 -7.26 -11.85
CA GLY A 10 -0.70 -6.89 -13.23
C GLY A 10 -1.78 -6.02 -13.89
N ASN A 11 -3.02 -6.08 -13.41
CA ASN A 11 -4.12 -5.24 -13.88
C ASN A 11 -4.63 -4.32 -12.76
N LEU A 12 -4.49 -2.99 -12.93
CA LEU A 12 -4.84 -2.01 -11.90
C LEU A 12 -6.32 -2.07 -11.49
N GLU A 13 -7.21 -2.52 -12.38
CA GLU A 13 -8.64 -2.70 -12.09
C GLU A 13 -8.94 -3.83 -11.11
N ASP A 14 -7.98 -4.72 -10.83
CA ASP A 14 -8.15 -5.81 -9.86
C ASP A 14 -8.18 -5.29 -8.41
N ILE A 15 -7.82 -4.02 -8.18
CA ILE A 15 -7.90 -3.44 -6.84
C ILE A 15 -9.35 -3.24 -6.43
N THR A 16 -9.69 -3.67 -5.21
CA THR A 16 -11.05 -3.48 -4.70
C THR A 16 -11.29 -2.03 -4.27
N GLN A 17 -12.52 -1.54 -4.43
CA GLN A 17 -12.93 -0.22 -3.95
C GLN A 17 -12.68 -0.04 -2.44
N ARG A 18 -12.88 -1.11 -1.66
CA ARG A 18 -12.58 -1.12 -0.22
C ARG A 18 -11.07 -1.00 0.05
N GLY A 19 -10.23 -1.64 -0.76
CA GLY A 19 -8.78 -1.53 -0.69
C GLY A 19 -8.33 -0.08 -0.88
N LEU A 20 -8.82 0.57 -1.95
CA LEU A 20 -8.53 1.99 -2.21
C LEU A 20 -8.94 2.88 -1.03
N LYS A 21 -10.17 2.75 -0.55
CA LYS A 21 -10.67 3.51 0.60
C LYS A 21 -9.82 3.29 1.85
N THR A 22 -9.46 2.04 2.12
CA THR A 22 -8.61 1.70 3.28
C THR A 22 -7.24 2.37 3.17
N LEU A 23 -6.60 2.28 1.99
CA LEU A 23 -5.28 2.89 1.78
C LEU A 23 -5.31 4.43 1.88
N GLN A 24 -6.44 5.07 1.56
CA GLN A 24 -6.64 6.52 1.72
C GLN A 24 -6.91 6.95 3.17
N GLU A 25 -7.49 6.09 4.00
CA GLU A 25 -7.95 6.45 5.35
C GLU A 25 -6.95 6.10 6.47
N VAL A 26 -5.99 5.20 6.22
CA VAL A 26 -5.00 4.82 7.23
C VAL A 26 -3.92 5.90 7.41
N ASP A 27 -3.36 6.01 8.61
CA ASP A 27 -2.29 7.00 8.90
C ASP A 27 -0.96 6.65 8.23
N LEU A 28 -0.73 5.37 7.93
CA LEU A 28 0.53 4.84 7.38
C LEU A 28 0.29 3.57 6.57
N ILE A 29 0.93 3.50 5.40
CA ILE A 29 1.02 2.29 4.59
C ILE A 29 2.41 1.68 4.78
N LEU A 30 2.44 0.40 5.13
CA LEU A 30 3.64 -0.42 5.10
C LEU A 30 3.62 -1.27 3.83
N ALA A 31 4.68 -1.18 3.05
CA ALA A 31 4.86 -2.01 1.86
C ALA A 31 6.16 -2.77 1.95
N GLU A 32 6.20 -3.95 1.32
CA GLU A 32 7.45 -4.63 1.02
C GLU A 32 8.27 -3.73 0.07
N ASP A 33 8.03 -3.75 -1.23
CA ASP A 33 8.71 -2.83 -2.15
C ASP A 33 7.98 -1.48 -2.29
N THR A 34 8.51 -0.44 -1.65
CA THR A 34 7.92 0.91 -1.72
C THR A 34 7.99 1.53 -3.11
N ARG A 35 8.86 1.08 -4.02
CA ARG A 35 8.95 1.63 -5.37
C ARG A 35 7.73 1.24 -6.19
N THR A 36 7.37 -0.05 -6.12
CA THR A 36 6.17 -0.59 -6.78
C THR A 36 4.91 -0.02 -6.16
N SER A 37 4.82 -0.02 -4.83
CA SER A 37 3.64 0.53 -4.14
C SER A 37 3.48 2.03 -4.39
N LYS A 38 4.56 2.81 -4.46
CA LYS A 38 4.47 4.24 -4.77
C LYS A 38 3.82 4.49 -6.13
N ASN A 39 4.16 3.71 -7.16
CA ASN A 39 3.53 3.86 -8.48
C ASN A 39 2.02 3.54 -8.43
N LEU A 40 1.64 2.49 -7.70
CA LEU A 40 0.23 2.13 -7.49
C LEU A 40 -0.53 3.27 -6.80
N LEU A 41 0.01 3.78 -5.68
CA LEU A 41 -0.63 4.86 -4.92
C LEU A 41 -0.76 6.14 -5.75
N GLN A 42 0.27 6.49 -6.52
CA GLN A 42 0.22 7.64 -7.44
C GLN A 42 -0.85 7.48 -8.51
N HIS A 43 -1.02 6.29 -9.09
CA HIS A 43 -2.07 6.04 -10.08
C HIS A 43 -3.48 6.31 -9.53
N PHE A 44 -3.70 6.02 -8.25
CA PHE A 44 -4.98 6.23 -7.57
C PHE A 44 -5.07 7.54 -6.77
N GLY A 45 -4.07 8.43 -6.88
CA GLY A 45 -4.05 9.71 -6.15
C GLY A 45 -4.06 9.56 -4.63
N ILE A 46 -3.35 8.55 -4.10
CA ILE A 46 -3.28 8.28 -2.67
C ILE A 46 -1.97 8.87 -2.10
N ASP A 47 -2.11 9.87 -1.22
CA ASP A 47 -0.99 10.61 -0.61
C ASP A 47 -0.58 10.09 0.77
N THR A 48 -1.20 9.00 1.23
CA THR A 48 -0.91 8.39 2.54
C THR A 48 0.58 8.06 2.69
N PRO A 49 1.21 8.39 3.83
CA PRO A 49 2.62 8.10 4.06
C PRO A 49 2.97 6.63 3.80
N LEU A 50 4.05 6.38 3.07
CA LEU A 50 4.51 5.04 2.70
C LEU A 50 5.88 4.76 3.33
N LYS A 51 6.00 3.63 4.04
CA LYS A 51 7.26 3.16 4.63
C LYS A 51 7.54 1.72 4.22
N SER A 52 8.82 1.40 4.02
CA SER A 52 9.23 0.03 3.74
C SER A 52 9.17 -0.83 5.01
N HIS A 53 8.65 -2.03 4.86
CA HIS A 53 8.61 -3.07 5.88
C HIS A 53 9.14 -4.36 5.27
N HIS A 54 10.43 -4.63 5.47
CA HIS A 54 11.12 -5.83 5.00
C HIS A 54 11.69 -6.60 6.20
N MET A 55 11.89 -7.91 6.03
CA MET A 55 12.46 -8.84 7.03
C MET A 55 13.73 -8.34 7.74
N HIS A 56 14.55 -7.48 7.11
CA HIS A 56 15.75 -6.90 7.75
C HIS A 56 15.47 -5.78 8.77
N ASN A 57 14.21 -5.40 8.97
CA ASN A 57 13.78 -4.33 9.89
C ASN A 57 12.87 -4.84 11.02
N GLU A 58 12.69 -6.16 11.15
CA GLU A 58 11.77 -6.76 12.14
C GLU A 58 12.22 -6.60 13.60
N HIS A 59 13.46 -6.12 13.83
CA HIS A 59 14.05 -5.93 15.16
C HIS A 59 14.54 -4.51 15.46
N LYS A 60 14.01 -3.48 14.76
CA LYS A 60 14.27 -2.07 15.10
C LYS A 60 13.02 -1.33 15.53
#